data_AF-A0A0Q9NZ16-F1
#
_entry.id   AF-A0A0Q9NZ16-F1
#
_cell.length_a   1.000
_cell.length_b   1.000
_cell.length_c   1.000
_cell.angle_alpha   90.00
_cell.angle_beta   90.00
_cell.angle_gamma   90.00
#
_symmetry.space_group_name_H-M   'P 1'
#
loop_
_entity.id
_entity.type
_entity.pdbx_description
1 polymer ?
#
loop_
_entity_poly.entity_id
_entity_poly.type
_entity_poly.pdbx_seq_one_letter_code
_entity_poly.pdbx_strand_id
1 'polypeptide(L)'
;MGDTVLERAGDPAPGIIRISGLAWALAVDRTLRTLAAEPEVDVAGYERSAPARALGALDPADTGRLAAELAAAGISGADGAIREPWLLAVMIAVSAPVRVSAVARSGECSVHTDLGLAGGRGVAVAYRRRVRTPEGPDTGPVDVVGVDDAVEVALFEEQDAWAALRRVLPEVPELRSAPGAPRPPGLPAGGRTRLDPRELQETGGAAVPQDLRDAVLAPRCTVHLQVSAAPPRGGATSGAAAYRSGDVWALADRLYSVRTTVGDQPLVLEDVPPGDIAATLQWRLLGAREFLAASAGQVA
;
A
#
# COMPACT_ATOMS: atom_id res chain seq x y z
N MET A 1 22.14 9.37 21.13
CA MET A 1 22.04 10.84 21.29
C MET A 1 21.59 11.38 19.93
N GLY A 2 20.29 11.32 19.67
CA GLY A 2 19.45 12.51 19.52
C GLY A 2 18.27 12.13 18.63
N ASP A 3 17.08 12.58 18.99
CA ASP A 3 15.77 12.25 18.43
C ASP A 3 15.68 12.20 16.91
N THR A 4 14.92 11.22 16.41
CA THR A 4 14.20 11.39 15.15
C THR A 4 12.76 10.89 15.28
N VAL A 5 12.05 11.39 16.30
CA VAL A 5 10.62 11.63 16.11
C VAL A 5 10.56 12.80 15.12
N LEU A 6 10.33 12.48 13.84
CA LEU A 6 10.11 13.46 12.78
C LEU A 6 8.71 14.06 12.98
N GLU A 7 8.53 14.84 14.04
CA GLU A 7 7.37 15.72 14.18
C GLU A 7 7.53 16.87 13.16
N ARG A 8 7.06 16.63 11.94
CA ARG A 8 6.79 17.71 10.99
C ARG A 8 5.47 18.36 11.42
N ALA A 9 5.57 19.54 12.01
CA ALA A 9 4.41 20.36 12.35
C ALA A 9 3.47 20.49 11.13
N GLY A 10 2.23 20.02 11.28
CA GLY A 10 1.20 20.04 10.24
C GLY A 10 0.97 18.72 9.47
N ASP A 11 1.66 17.63 9.81
CA ASP A 11 1.37 16.30 9.26
C ASP A 11 0.24 15.62 10.07
N PRO A 12 -0.92 15.26 9.46
CA PRO A 12 -2.05 14.65 10.16
C PRO A 12 -1.79 13.21 10.65
N ALA A 13 -0.57 12.67 10.49
CA ALA A 13 -0.14 11.39 11.05
C ALA A 13 0.75 11.59 12.30
N PRO A 14 0.17 11.80 13.50
CA PRO A 14 0.93 11.98 14.73
C PRO A 14 1.48 10.62 15.20
N GLY A 15 2.65 10.22 14.69
CA GLY A 15 3.35 9.02 15.16
C GLY A 15 3.96 8.19 14.04
N ILE A 16 4.88 8.80 13.29
CA ILE A 16 5.71 8.08 12.32
C ILE A 16 6.94 7.55 13.04
N ILE A 17 7.14 6.24 12.98
CA ILE A 17 8.37 5.60 13.43
C ILE A 17 9.03 4.85 12.27
N ARG A 18 10.34 4.67 12.39
CA ARG A 18 11.12 3.86 11.46
C ARG A 18 11.89 2.81 12.24
N ILE A 19 11.69 1.55 11.89
CA ILE A 19 12.35 0.38 12.48
C ILE A 19 12.70 -0.62 11.38
N SER A 20 13.52 -1.62 11.68
CA SER A 20 13.82 -2.72 10.77
C SER A 20 12.56 -3.55 10.45
N GLY A 21 12.55 -4.19 9.28
CA GLY A 21 11.42 -5.03 8.90
C GLY A 21 11.24 -6.23 9.84
N LEU A 22 12.35 -6.76 10.36
CA LEU A 22 12.33 -7.85 11.34
C LEU A 22 11.85 -7.40 12.72
N ALA A 23 12.16 -6.17 13.16
CA ALA A 23 11.62 -5.66 14.42
C ALA A 23 10.10 -5.49 14.32
N TRP A 24 9.58 -4.94 13.21
CA TRP A 24 8.14 -4.88 12.98
C TRP A 24 7.50 -6.28 12.96
N ALA A 25 8.12 -7.24 12.28
CA ALA A 25 7.64 -8.62 12.29
C ALA A 25 7.61 -9.20 13.71
N LEU A 26 8.63 -8.93 14.54
CA LEU A 26 8.64 -9.34 15.95
C LEU A 26 7.52 -8.69 16.77
N ALA A 27 7.18 -7.42 16.50
CA ALA A 27 6.04 -6.76 17.14
C ALA A 27 4.71 -7.44 16.76
N VAL A 28 4.55 -7.81 15.49
CA VAL A 28 3.41 -8.60 15.01
C VAL A 28 3.35 -9.96 15.71
N ASP A 29 4.46 -10.68 15.76
CA ASP A 29 4.55 -12.00 16.40
C ASP A 29 4.14 -11.96 17.88
N ARG A 30 4.73 -11.02 18.63
CA ARG A 30 4.43 -10.86 20.06
C ARG A 30 2.96 -10.53 20.29
N THR A 31 2.41 -9.60 19.50
CA THR A 31 1.00 -9.22 19.60
C THR A 31 0.08 -10.41 19.34
N LEU A 32 0.32 -11.16 18.27
CA LEU A 32 -0.49 -12.32 17.92
C LEU A 32 -0.37 -13.44 18.95
N ARG A 33 0.80 -13.67 19.55
CA ARG A 33 0.96 -14.63 20.65
C ARG A 33 0.25 -14.19 21.92
N THR A 34 0.27 -12.89 22.25
CA THR A 34 -0.49 -12.35 23.38
C THR A 34 -1.98 -12.58 23.18
N LEU A 35 -2.48 -12.39 21.96
CA LEU A 35 -3.90 -12.57 21.64
C LEU A 35 -4.31 -14.03 21.40
N ALA A 36 -3.38 -14.92 21.09
CA ALA A 36 -3.66 -16.35 20.98
C ALA A 36 -4.12 -16.98 22.31
N ALA A 37 -3.93 -16.28 23.43
CA ALA A 37 -4.54 -16.65 24.71
C ALA A 37 -6.06 -16.46 24.72
N GLU A 38 -6.60 -15.65 23.81
CA GLU A 38 -8.03 -15.40 23.66
C GLU A 38 -8.66 -16.45 22.72
N PRO A 39 -9.72 -17.17 23.15
CA PRO A 39 -10.28 -18.30 22.41
C PRO A 39 -10.92 -17.92 21.06
N GLU A 40 -11.19 -16.64 20.82
CA GLU A 40 -11.83 -16.13 19.60
C GLU A 40 -10.82 -15.73 18.50
N VAL A 41 -9.51 -15.75 18.80
CA VAL A 41 -8.48 -15.28 17.88
C VAL A 41 -7.79 -16.46 17.19
N ASP A 42 -8.13 -16.71 15.92
CA ASP A 42 -7.44 -17.69 15.08
C ASP A 42 -6.13 -17.13 14.52
N VAL A 43 -4.99 -17.57 15.08
CA VAL A 43 -3.64 -17.22 14.63
C VAL A 43 -2.99 -18.27 13.71
N ALA A 44 -3.67 -19.38 13.40
CA ALA A 44 -3.06 -20.49 12.66
C ALA A 44 -2.64 -20.11 11.22
N GLY A 45 -3.31 -19.10 10.64
CA GLY A 45 -2.90 -18.50 9.36
C GLY A 45 -1.53 -17.80 9.46
N TYR A 46 -1.29 -17.09 10.56
CA TYR A 46 -0.04 -16.38 10.80
C TYR A 46 1.11 -17.35 11.13
N GLU A 47 0.89 -18.37 11.95
CA GLU A 47 1.94 -19.34 12.31
C GLU A 47 2.55 -20.04 11.10
N ARG A 48 1.77 -20.23 10.03
CA ARG A 48 2.22 -20.81 8.75
C ARG A 48 2.87 -19.79 7.80
N SER A 49 2.83 -18.51 8.14
CA SER A 49 3.34 -17.43 7.29
C SER A 49 4.87 -17.45 7.18
N ALA A 50 5.42 -16.84 6.13
CA ALA A 50 6.86 -16.69 5.98
C ALA A 50 7.50 -15.84 7.10
N PRO A 51 6.91 -14.71 7.54
CA PRO A 51 7.43 -13.93 8.68
C PRO A 51 7.56 -14.74 9.98
N ALA A 52 6.53 -15.50 10.36
CA ALA A 52 6.55 -16.32 11.57
C ALA A 52 7.68 -17.37 11.54
N ARG A 53 7.87 -18.02 10.39
CA ARG A 53 8.96 -18.98 10.19
C ARG A 53 10.35 -18.33 10.21
N ALA A 54 10.48 -17.14 9.61
CA ALA A 54 11.73 -16.39 9.61
C ALA A 54 12.14 -15.98 11.03
N LEU A 55 11.20 -15.47 11.83
CA LEU A 55 11.43 -15.11 13.23
C LEU A 55 11.78 -16.34 14.08
N GLY A 56 11.08 -17.47 13.87
CA GLY A 56 11.37 -18.72 14.57
C GLY A 56 12.74 -19.33 14.27
N ALA A 57 13.41 -18.88 13.20
CA ALA A 57 14.75 -19.30 12.82
C ALA A 57 15.86 -18.37 13.32
N LEU A 58 15.53 -17.22 13.92
CA LEU A 58 16.50 -16.28 14.47
C LEU A 58 17.16 -16.86 15.72
N ASP A 59 18.44 -16.54 15.90
CA ASP A 59 19.13 -16.88 17.13
C ASP A 59 18.69 -15.93 18.30
N PRO A 60 19.03 -16.29 19.56
CA PRO A 60 18.67 -15.45 20.71
C PRO A 60 19.32 -14.05 20.69
N ALA A 61 20.50 -13.90 20.10
CA ALA A 61 21.20 -12.62 20.05
C ALA A 61 20.48 -11.67 19.07
N ASP A 62 20.06 -12.17 17.92
CA ASP A 62 19.26 -11.46 16.92
C ASP A 62 17.92 -11.03 17.51
N THR A 63 17.22 -11.97 18.16
CA THR A 63 15.95 -11.68 18.83
C THR A 63 16.12 -10.59 19.91
N GLY A 64 17.22 -10.63 20.66
CA GLY A 64 17.56 -9.61 21.64
C GLY A 64 17.80 -8.22 21.02
N ARG A 65 18.48 -8.16 19.86
CA ARG A 65 18.68 -6.90 19.12
C ARG A 65 17.36 -6.30 18.64
N LEU A 66 16.48 -7.12 18.07
CA LEU A 66 15.16 -6.68 17.61
C LEU A 66 14.29 -6.22 18.79
N ALA A 67 14.36 -6.90 19.94
CA ALA A 67 13.65 -6.49 21.15
C ALA A 67 14.14 -5.13 21.68
N ALA A 68 15.46 -4.89 21.64
CA ALA A 68 16.04 -3.61 22.02
C ALA A 68 15.60 -2.48 21.07
N GLU A 69 15.50 -2.76 19.77
CA GLU A 69 14.97 -1.82 18.78
C GLU A 69 13.50 -1.45 19.06
N LEU A 70 12.64 -2.43 19.35
CA LEU A 70 11.25 -2.19 19.73
C LEU A 70 11.12 -1.35 21.00
N ALA A 71 11.97 -1.61 22.00
CA ALA A 71 11.99 -0.83 23.24
C ALA A 71 12.45 0.61 22.99
N ALA A 72 13.48 0.80 22.16
CA ALA A 72 14.00 2.12 21.79
C ALA A 72 12.97 2.94 20.98
N ALA A 73 12.20 2.28 20.12
CA ALA A 73 11.08 2.90 19.40
C ALA A 73 9.84 3.14 20.27
N GLY A 74 9.86 2.71 21.53
CA GLY A 74 8.74 2.84 22.46
C GLY A 74 7.55 1.95 22.11
N ILE A 75 7.74 0.92 21.28
CA ILE A 75 6.72 -0.08 20.93
C ILE A 75 6.51 -1.05 22.08
N SER A 76 7.60 -1.50 22.72
CA SER A 76 7.55 -2.41 23.86
C SER A 76 7.94 -1.76 25.18
N GLY A 77 7.39 -2.28 26.27
CA GLY A 77 7.79 -1.98 27.64
C GLY A 77 9.15 -2.60 28.02
N ALA A 78 9.61 -2.30 29.23
CA ALA A 78 10.85 -2.87 29.79
C ALA A 78 10.76 -4.39 30.03
N ASP A 79 9.54 -4.90 30.19
CA ASP A 79 9.20 -6.31 30.28
C ASP A 79 9.09 -7.01 28.91
N GLY A 80 9.28 -6.26 27.82
CA GLY A 80 9.16 -6.76 26.45
C GLY A 80 7.73 -6.86 25.92
N ALA A 81 6.72 -6.54 26.73
CA ALA A 81 5.32 -6.53 26.32
C ALA A 81 5.07 -5.38 25.33
N ILE A 82 4.24 -5.61 24.30
CA ILE A 82 3.84 -4.55 23.38
C ILE A 82 2.90 -3.59 24.12
N ARG A 83 3.15 -2.29 24.03
CA ARG A 83 2.33 -1.27 24.69
C ARG A 83 0.96 -1.18 24.03
N GLU A 84 -0.06 -0.81 24.79
CA GLU A 84 -1.46 -0.78 24.35
C GLU A 84 -1.72 -0.02 23.02
N PRO A 85 -1.17 1.20 22.79
CA PRO A 85 -1.36 1.88 21.50
C PRO A 85 -0.82 1.07 20.31
N TRP A 86 0.26 0.31 20.53
CA TRP A 86 0.90 -0.51 19.51
C TRP A 86 0.22 -1.87 19.34
N LEU A 87 -0.38 -2.44 20.39
CA LEU A 87 -1.23 -3.62 20.27
C LEU A 87 -2.38 -3.34 19.31
N LEU A 88 -3.09 -2.21 19.50
CA LEU A 88 -4.16 -1.79 18.60
C LEU A 88 -3.64 -1.53 17.18
N ALA A 89 -2.50 -0.84 17.05
CA ALA A 89 -1.93 -0.55 15.74
C ALA A 89 -1.55 -1.81 14.95
N VAL A 90 -0.89 -2.77 15.61
CA VAL A 90 -0.56 -4.07 15.01
C VAL A 90 -1.82 -4.81 14.61
N MET A 91 -2.86 -4.81 15.46
CA MET A 91 -4.15 -5.41 15.13
C MET A 91 -4.79 -4.80 13.89
N ILE A 92 -4.81 -3.48 13.78
CA ILE A 92 -5.30 -2.80 12.57
C ILE A 92 -4.47 -3.22 11.35
N ALA A 93 -3.13 -3.23 11.46
CA ALA A 93 -2.27 -3.61 10.35
C ALA A 93 -2.54 -5.04 9.86
N VAL A 94 -2.75 -6.00 10.77
CA VAL A 94 -2.88 -7.42 10.41
C VAL A 94 -4.32 -7.89 10.20
N SER A 95 -5.34 -7.19 10.69
CA SER A 95 -6.72 -7.67 10.65
C SER A 95 -7.76 -6.60 10.33
N ALA A 96 -7.36 -5.40 9.87
CA ALA A 96 -8.33 -4.38 9.47
C ALA A 96 -9.37 -4.91 8.46
N PRO A 97 -10.65 -4.56 8.64
CA PRO A 97 -11.72 -4.96 7.72
C PRO A 97 -11.61 -4.28 6.36
N VAL A 98 -10.96 -3.12 6.27
CA VAL A 98 -10.61 -2.44 5.02
C VAL A 98 -9.09 -2.35 4.91
N ARG A 99 -8.56 -2.77 3.77
CA ARG A 99 -7.13 -2.68 3.44
C ARG A 99 -6.90 -1.94 2.15
N VAL A 100 -5.85 -1.13 2.11
CA VAL A 100 -5.34 -0.47 0.91
C VAL A 100 -3.90 -0.90 0.72
N SER A 101 -3.57 -1.50 -0.42
CA SER A 101 -2.20 -1.79 -0.82
C SER A 101 -1.82 -0.88 -1.97
N ALA A 102 -0.71 -0.17 -1.85
CA ALA A 102 -0.19 0.71 -2.86
C ALA A 102 1.26 0.38 -3.21
N VAL A 103 1.57 0.36 -4.50
CA VAL A 103 2.94 0.25 -4.99
C VAL A 103 3.21 1.42 -5.91
N ALA A 104 4.08 2.32 -5.48
CA ALA A 104 4.50 3.47 -6.27
C ALA A 104 5.95 3.28 -6.72
N ARG A 105 6.19 3.42 -8.02
CA ARG A 105 7.52 3.26 -8.61
C ARG A 105 7.97 4.56 -9.23
N SER A 106 9.25 4.90 -9.06
CA SER A 106 9.92 5.98 -9.77
C SER A 106 11.39 5.63 -9.97
N GLY A 107 11.84 5.61 -11.24
CA GLY A 107 13.18 5.16 -11.59
C GLY A 107 13.50 3.74 -11.08
N GLU A 108 14.59 3.64 -10.32
CA GLU A 108 15.11 2.42 -9.70
C GLU A 108 14.55 2.15 -8.29
N CYS A 109 13.49 2.85 -7.87
CA CYS A 109 12.90 2.69 -6.54
C CYS A 109 11.42 2.32 -6.64
N SER A 110 10.97 1.36 -5.84
CA SER A 110 9.56 1.12 -5.56
C SER A 110 9.28 1.26 -4.06
N VAL A 111 8.19 1.96 -3.73
CA VAL A 111 7.66 2.09 -2.37
C VAL A 111 6.39 1.24 -2.30
N HIS A 112 6.39 0.28 -1.39
CA HIS A 112 5.25 -0.58 -1.10
C HIS A 112 4.64 -0.12 0.20
N THR A 113 3.32 0.08 0.20
CA THR A 113 2.59 0.60 1.34
C THR A 113 1.32 -0.19 1.55
N ASP A 114 1.12 -0.68 2.77
CA ASP A 114 -0.13 -1.30 3.19
C ASP A 114 -0.78 -0.44 4.27
N LEU A 115 -2.04 -0.04 4.06
CA LEU A 115 -2.87 0.62 5.06
C LEU A 115 -3.93 -0.36 5.57
N GLY A 116 -4.06 -0.45 6.88
CA GLY A 116 -5.22 -1.03 7.55
C GLY A 116 -6.10 0.07 8.13
N LEU A 117 -7.41 -0.01 7.92
CA LEU A 117 -8.39 0.95 8.44
C LEU A 117 -9.46 0.23 9.27
N ALA A 118 -9.65 0.64 10.52
CA ALA A 118 -10.67 0.08 11.40
C ALA A 118 -11.13 1.08 12.47
N GLY A 119 -12.43 1.22 12.66
CA GLY A 119 -13.00 1.97 13.79
C GLY A 119 -12.57 3.44 13.86
N GLY A 120 -12.38 4.12 12.72
CA GLY A 120 -11.92 5.50 12.69
C GLY A 120 -10.40 5.67 12.85
N ARG A 121 -9.65 4.59 12.95
CA ARG A 121 -8.18 4.57 13.07
C ARG A 121 -7.56 3.95 11.81
N GLY A 122 -6.38 4.42 11.45
CA GLY A 122 -5.58 3.90 10.35
C GLY A 122 -4.14 3.63 10.75
N VAL A 123 -3.56 2.60 10.14
CA VAL A 123 -2.13 2.27 10.24
C VAL A 123 -1.57 2.05 8.86
N ALA A 124 -0.47 2.74 8.53
CA ALA A 124 0.25 2.57 7.27
C ALA A 124 1.61 1.97 7.56
N VAL A 125 1.96 0.92 6.84
CA VAL A 125 3.29 0.29 6.86
C VAL A 125 3.89 0.43 5.47
N ALA A 126 4.98 1.18 5.35
CA ALA A 126 5.67 1.42 4.09
C ALA A 126 7.11 0.90 4.11
N TYR A 127 7.56 0.33 3.01
CA TYR A 127 8.96 -0.06 2.81
C TYR A 127 9.40 0.20 1.38
N ARG A 128 10.72 0.29 1.17
CA ARG A 128 11.31 0.60 -0.13
C ARG A 128 12.08 -0.59 -0.69
N ARG A 129 12.02 -0.75 -2.00
CA ARG A 129 12.85 -1.67 -2.76
C ARG A 129 13.62 -0.92 -3.82
N ARG A 130 14.86 -1.36 -4.04
CA ARG A 130 15.60 -1.00 -5.24
C ARG A 130 15.22 -1.99 -6.33
N VAL A 131 14.85 -1.45 -7.47
CA VAL A 131 14.37 -2.21 -8.63
C VAL A 131 15.18 -1.84 -9.87
N ARG A 132 15.36 -2.79 -10.78
CA ARG A 132 15.95 -2.57 -12.09
C ARG A 132 14.94 -3.01 -13.13
N THR A 133 14.75 -2.19 -14.17
CA THR A 133 14.05 -2.66 -15.37
C THR A 133 15.09 -3.23 -16.32
N PRO A 134 14.93 -4.48 -16.76
CA PRO A 134 15.79 -5.02 -17.80
C PRO A 134 15.70 -4.13 -19.05
N GLU A 135 16.84 -3.71 -19.59
CA GLU A 135 16.92 -3.02 -20.86
C GLU A 135 17.02 -4.06 -21.99
N GLY A 136 16.19 -3.95 -23.03
CA GLY A 136 16.27 -4.82 -24.21
C GLY A 136 14.92 -5.27 -24.75
N PRO A 137 14.89 -5.92 -25.94
CA PRO A 137 13.67 -6.36 -26.61
C PRO A 137 12.92 -7.48 -25.87
N ASP A 138 13.61 -8.22 -25.00
CA ASP A 138 13.00 -9.14 -24.04
C ASP A 138 12.82 -8.43 -22.69
N THR A 139 11.89 -7.47 -22.63
CA THR A 139 11.49 -6.82 -21.36
C THR A 139 10.83 -7.86 -20.44
N GLY A 140 11.64 -8.52 -19.62
CA GLY A 140 11.19 -9.36 -18.53
C GLY A 140 10.54 -8.56 -17.39
N PRO A 141 10.02 -9.23 -16.36
CA PRO A 141 9.48 -8.56 -15.18
C PRO A 141 10.55 -7.67 -14.52
N VAL A 142 10.08 -6.66 -13.78
CA VAL A 142 10.96 -5.78 -13.00
C VAL A 142 11.75 -6.60 -11.98
N ASP A 143 13.08 -6.50 -12.05
CA ASP A 143 13.98 -7.21 -11.14
C ASP A 143 14.13 -6.44 -9.82
N VAL A 144 13.95 -7.14 -8.70
CA VAL A 144 14.23 -6.58 -7.37
C VAL A 144 15.71 -6.78 -7.07
N VAL A 145 16.48 -5.69 -7.06
CA VAL A 145 17.93 -5.71 -6.82
C VAL A 145 18.31 -5.48 -5.36
N GLY A 146 17.35 -5.05 -4.53
CA GLY A 146 17.53 -4.93 -3.09
C GLY A 146 16.26 -4.49 -2.38
N VAL A 147 16.20 -4.75 -1.08
CA VAL A 147 15.12 -4.27 -0.20
C VAL A 147 15.79 -3.46 0.91
N ASP A 148 15.29 -2.25 1.16
CA ASP A 148 15.74 -1.47 2.30
C ASP A 148 15.26 -2.18 3.57
N ASP A 149 16.17 -2.49 4.49
CA ASP A 149 15.82 -3.08 5.80
C ASP A 149 15.30 -2.00 6.77
N ALA A 150 14.24 -1.33 6.35
CA ALA A 150 13.52 -0.36 7.14
C ALA A 150 12.07 -0.29 6.69
N VAL A 151 11.18 -0.41 7.68
CA VAL A 151 9.77 -0.11 7.54
C VAL A 151 9.46 1.18 8.26
N GLU A 152 8.54 1.92 7.67
CA GLU A 152 7.99 3.12 8.27
C GLU A 152 6.54 2.81 8.66
N VAL A 153 6.23 3.02 9.94
CA VAL A 153 4.90 2.77 10.49
C VAL A 153 4.31 4.10 10.90
N ALA A 154 3.13 4.43 10.38
CA ALA A 154 2.42 5.66 10.68
C ALA A 154 1.02 5.36 11.22
N LEU A 155 0.67 6.00 12.33
CA LEU A 155 -0.66 5.97 12.91
C LEU A 155 -1.41 7.26 12.52
N PHE A 156 -2.67 7.14 12.13
CA PHE A 156 -3.48 8.27 11.66
C PHE A 156 -4.98 8.02 11.91
N GLU A 157 -5.81 9.06 11.77
CA GLU A 157 -7.26 8.90 11.76
C GLU A 157 -7.74 8.44 10.38
N GLU A 158 -8.76 7.60 10.30
CA GLU A 158 -9.16 6.97 9.04
C GLU A 158 -9.50 7.98 7.92
N GLN A 159 -9.98 9.17 8.28
CA GLN A 159 -10.24 10.29 7.37
C GLN A 159 -8.99 10.85 6.69
N ASP A 160 -7.81 10.62 7.27
CA ASP A 160 -6.50 11.07 6.80
C ASP A 160 -5.77 10.00 5.96
N ALA A 161 -6.46 8.93 5.53
CA ALA A 161 -5.88 7.87 4.71
C ALA A 161 -5.15 8.38 3.46
N TRP A 162 -5.68 9.42 2.80
CA TRP A 162 -4.98 10.05 1.68
C TRP A 162 -3.69 10.71 2.11
N ALA A 163 -3.67 11.43 3.23
CA ALA A 163 -2.46 12.10 3.70
C ALA A 163 -1.35 11.08 4.04
N ALA A 164 -1.73 9.97 4.68
CA ALA A 164 -0.82 8.86 4.97
C ALA A 164 -0.22 8.24 3.69
N LEU A 165 -1.05 7.97 2.68
CA LEU A 165 -0.59 7.43 1.39
C LEU A 165 0.25 8.44 0.60
N ARG A 166 -0.18 9.70 0.53
CA ARG A 166 0.48 10.77 -0.23
C ARG A 166 1.96 10.93 0.17
N ARG A 167 2.26 10.76 1.45
CA ARG A 167 3.60 10.93 2.02
C ARG A 167 4.63 9.95 1.45
N VAL A 168 4.17 8.77 1.04
CA VAL A 168 5.02 7.67 0.55
C VAL A 168 5.03 7.55 -0.98
N LEU A 169 4.18 8.32 -1.68
CA LEU A 169 4.26 8.47 -3.13
C LEU A 169 5.51 9.28 -3.54
N PRO A 170 6.01 9.13 -4.78
CA PRO A 170 7.07 9.98 -5.33
C PRO A 170 6.78 11.47 -5.17
N GLU A 171 7.82 12.29 -5.03
CA GLU A 171 7.73 13.74 -4.77
C GLU A 171 7.32 14.54 -6.02
N VAL A 172 6.24 14.13 -6.66
CA VAL A 172 5.76 14.67 -7.93
C VAL A 172 4.36 15.25 -7.71
N PRO A 173 4.12 16.55 -7.97
CA PRO A 173 2.86 17.23 -7.65
C PRO A 173 1.62 16.52 -8.20
N GLU A 174 1.71 15.98 -9.42
CA GLU A 174 0.63 15.28 -10.12
C GLU A 174 0.13 14.07 -9.33
N LEU A 175 1.05 13.34 -8.69
CA LEU A 175 0.74 12.15 -7.87
C LEU A 175 0.28 12.51 -6.47
N ARG A 176 0.69 13.67 -5.93
CA ARG A 176 0.44 14.08 -4.54
C ARG A 176 -0.70 15.09 -4.38
N SER A 177 -1.34 15.50 -5.47
CA SER A 177 -2.40 16.51 -5.45
C SER A 177 -3.62 16.06 -4.64
N ALA A 178 -4.28 17.02 -4.00
CA ALA A 178 -5.53 16.79 -3.27
C ALA A 178 -6.67 16.42 -4.24
N PRO A 179 -7.73 15.74 -3.76
CA PRO A 179 -8.90 15.46 -4.58
C PRO A 179 -9.51 16.77 -5.13
N GLY A 180 -9.90 16.77 -6.40
CA GLY A 180 -10.49 17.94 -7.07
C GLY A 180 -9.49 19.03 -7.46
N ALA A 181 -8.18 18.76 -7.41
CA ALA A 181 -7.18 19.72 -7.89
C ALA A 181 -7.43 20.09 -9.37
N PRO A 182 -7.32 21.39 -9.72
CA PRO A 182 -7.61 21.85 -11.08
C PRO A 182 -6.57 21.30 -12.07
N ARG A 183 -7.04 20.97 -13.29
CA ARG A 183 -6.14 20.65 -14.41
C ARG A 183 -5.31 21.90 -14.77
N PRO A 184 -4.00 21.75 -15.04
CA PRO A 184 -3.20 22.86 -15.54
C PRO A 184 -3.79 23.48 -16.82
N PRO A 185 -3.82 24.82 -16.94
CA PRO A 185 -4.36 25.48 -18.12
C PRO A 185 -3.56 25.13 -19.38
N GLY A 186 -4.26 24.87 -20.48
CA GLY A 186 -3.64 24.52 -21.78
C GLY A 186 -3.54 23.03 -22.08
N LEU A 187 -3.86 22.16 -21.12
CA LEU A 187 -4.01 20.72 -21.38
C LEU A 187 -5.43 20.42 -21.88
N PRO A 188 -5.60 19.71 -23.00
CA PRO A 188 -6.92 19.34 -23.50
C PRO A 188 -7.70 18.50 -22.48
N ALA A 189 -9.02 18.63 -22.46
CA ALA A 189 -9.86 17.89 -21.56
C ALA A 189 -9.85 16.38 -21.90
N GLY A 190 -9.49 15.57 -20.91
CA GLY A 190 -9.69 14.11 -20.78
C GLY A 190 -9.95 13.36 -22.08
N GLY A 191 -8.89 12.90 -22.73
CA GLY A 191 -8.97 11.93 -23.81
C GLY A 191 -8.96 10.50 -23.27
N ARG A 192 -9.83 9.64 -23.81
CA ARG A 192 -9.75 8.18 -23.62
C ARG A 192 -9.23 7.57 -24.90
N THR A 193 -8.09 6.92 -24.82
CA THR A 193 -7.48 6.23 -25.95
C THR A 193 -7.41 4.74 -25.66
N ARG A 194 -7.85 3.94 -26.63
CA ARG A 194 -7.68 2.48 -26.60
C ARG A 194 -6.42 2.15 -27.39
N LEU A 195 -5.54 1.36 -26.78
CA LEU A 195 -4.32 0.86 -27.40
C LEU A 195 -4.39 -0.67 -27.45
N ASP A 196 -4.03 -1.25 -28.58
CA ASP A 196 -3.83 -2.69 -28.66
C ASP A 196 -2.45 -3.04 -28.06
N PRO A 197 -2.39 -3.87 -27.00
CA PRO A 197 -1.12 -4.31 -26.42
C PRO A 197 -0.20 -4.99 -27.44
N ARG A 198 -0.76 -5.68 -28.43
CA ARG A 198 0.04 -6.35 -29.48
C ARG A 198 0.69 -5.34 -30.41
N GLU A 199 -0.01 -4.27 -30.79
CA GLU A 199 0.56 -3.19 -31.61
C GLU A 199 1.75 -2.52 -30.89
N LEU A 200 1.63 -2.31 -29.59
CA LEU A 200 2.71 -1.78 -28.75
C LEU A 200 3.93 -2.72 -28.70
N GLN A 201 3.70 -4.03 -28.61
CA GLN A 201 4.77 -5.03 -28.54
C GLN A 201 5.45 -5.27 -29.90
N GLU A 202 4.68 -5.43 -30.96
CA GLU A 202 5.18 -5.84 -32.28
C GLU A 202 5.82 -4.69 -33.07
N THR A 203 5.29 -3.46 -32.94
CA THR A 203 5.78 -2.30 -33.70
C THR A 203 6.55 -1.29 -32.85
N GLY A 204 6.74 -1.58 -31.57
CA GLY A 204 7.17 -0.58 -30.59
C GLY A 204 6.20 0.60 -30.50
N GLY A 205 4.93 0.37 -30.87
CA GLY A 205 3.88 1.37 -30.92
C GLY A 205 4.10 2.49 -31.94
N ALA A 206 4.81 2.25 -33.06
CA ALA A 206 5.20 3.30 -34.03
C ALA A 206 4.05 4.22 -34.48
N ALA A 207 2.83 3.68 -34.61
CA ALA A 207 1.61 4.41 -34.98
C ALA A 207 0.90 5.11 -33.80
N VAL A 208 1.28 4.77 -32.57
CA VAL A 208 0.74 5.36 -31.33
C VAL A 208 1.43 6.70 -31.06
N PRO A 209 0.66 7.76 -30.70
CA PRO A 209 1.22 9.03 -30.23
C PRO A 209 2.30 8.83 -29.16
N GLN A 210 3.39 9.60 -29.27
CA GLN A 210 4.57 9.40 -28.43
C GLN A 210 4.24 9.53 -26.93
N ASP A 211 3.41 10.49 -26.55
CA ASP A 211 2.99 10.72 -25.16
C ASP A 211 2.28 9.49 -24.55
N LEU A 212 1.41 8.84 -25.34
CA LEU A 212 0.71 7.62 -24.92
C LEU A 212 1.64 6.39 -24.90
N ARG A 213 2.58 6.32 -25.84
CA ARG A 213 3.59 5.27 -25.87
C ARG A 213 4.51 5.35 -24.66
N ASP A 214 5.00 6.54 -24.33
CA ASP A 214 5.87 6.78 -23.17
C ASP A 214 5.14 6.48 -21.86
N ALA A 215 3.84 6.80 -21.76
CA ALA A 215 3.02 6.44 -20.60
C ALA A 215 2.93 4.92 -20.35
N VAL A 216 3.06 4.07 -21.38
CA VAL A 216 2.96 2.62 -21.24
C VAL A 216 4.33 1.96 -21.15
N LEU A 217 5.24 2.33 -22.05
CA LEU A 217 6.53 1.65 -22.21
C LEU A 217 7.63 2.22 -21.30
N ALA A 218 7.57 3.52 -20.98
CA ALA A 218 8.60 4.21 -20.21
C ALA A 218 8.03 5.25 -19.23
N PRO A 219 7.05 4.89 -18.38
CA PRO A 219 6.49 5.85 -17.44
C PRO A 219 7.55 6.32 -16.45
N ARG A 220 7.60 7.64 -16.21
CA ARG A 220 8.46 8.24 -15.17
C ARG A 220 8.10 7.73 -13.79
N CYS A 221 6.79 7.55 -13.53
CA CYS A 221 6.29 6.92 -12.33
C CYS A 221 5.09 6.03 -12.63
N THR A 222 4.92 4.97 -11.86
CA THR A 222 3.67 4.19 -11.83
C THR A 222 3.12 4.11 -10.41
N VAL A 223 1.81 4.06 -10.27
CA VAL A 223 1.12 3.83 -8.99
C VAL A 223 0.09 2.73 -9.21
N HIS A 224 0.21 1.64 -8.46
CA HIS A 224 -0.81 0.62 -8.36
C HIS A 224 -1.50 0.77 -7.01
N LEU A 225 -2.82 0.81 -7.00
CA LEU A 225 -3.63 0.89 -5.80
C LEU A 225 -4.63 -0.25 -5.80
N GLN A 226 -4.70 -0.99 -4.70
CA GLN A 226 -5.70 -2.00 -4.48
C GLN A 226 -6.45 -1.67 -3.20
N VAL A 227 -7.78 -1.62 -3.24
CA VAL A 227 -8.61 -1.52 -2.04
C VAL A 227 -9.40 -2.82 -1.90
N SER A 228 -9.39 -3.39 -0.71
CA SER A 228 -10.16 -4.59 -0.40
C SER A 228 -10.90 -4.44 0.92
N ALA A 229 -12.07 -5.05 1.01
CA ALA A 229 -12.82 -5.16 2.26
C ALA A 229 -13.35 -6.57 2.46
N ALA A 230 -13.29 -7.05 3.69
CA ALA A 230 -13.82 -8.35 4.07
C ALA A 230 -14.49 -8.26 5.45
N PRO A 231 -15.67 -8.88 5.63
CA PRO A 231 -16.31 -8.91 6.94
C PRO A 231 -15.42 -9.64 7.96
N PRO A 232 -15.53 -9.30 9.25
CA PRO A 232 -14.87 -10.06 10.32
C PRO A 232 -15.28 -11.53 10.21
N ARG A 233 -14.33 -12.46 10.37
CA ARG A 233 -14.59 -13.89 10.26
C ARG A 233 -15.42 -14.39 11.46
N GLY A 234 -16.74 -14.24 11.38
CA GLY A 234 -17.68 -14.98 12.22
C GLY A 234 -18.22 -16.17 11.45
N GLY A 235 -17.74 -17.38 11.75
CA GLY A 235 -18.35 -18.63 11.28
C GLY A 235 -18.29 -18.89 9.77
N ALA A 236 -17.20 -19.52 9.33
CA ALA A 236 -17.05 -20.29 8.09
C ALA A 236 -18.21 -20.26 7.06
N THR A 237 -18.09 -19.41 6.05
CA THR A 237 -18.25 -19.86 4.66
C THR A 237 -17.07 -19.33 3.84
N SER A 238 -16.19 -20.24 3.43
CA SER A 238 -15.17 -20.01 2.42
C SER A 238 -15.87 -19.73 1.08
N GLY A 239 -16.32 -18.49 0.90
CA GLY A 239 -17.11 -18.09 -0.26
C GLY A 239 -17.74 -16.70 -0.19
N ALA A 240 -17.73 -16.03 0.98
CA ALA A 240 -18.21 -14.65 1.06
C ALA A 240 -17.42 -13.75 0.11
N ALA A 241 -18.13 -13.13 -0.84
CA ALA A 241 -17.55 -12.23 -1.82
C ALA A 241 -16.82 -11.10 -1.09
N ALA A 242 -15.51 -10.94 -1.30
CA ALA A 242 -14.77 -9.80 -0.78
C ALA A 242 -14.88 -8.63 -1.76
N TYR A 243 -15.11 -7.41 -1.25
CA TYR A 243 -14.92 -6.23 -2.07
C TYR A 243 -13.45 -6.16 -2.48
N ARG A 244 -13.19 -5.99 -3.78
CA ARG A 244 -11.85 -5.74 -4.32
C ARG A 244 -11.94 -4.76 -5.49
N SER A 245 -11.01 -3.81 -5.49
CA SER A 245 -10.79 -2.90 -6.60
C SER A 245 -9.29 -2.77 -6.83
N GLY A 246 -8.89 -2.58 -8.08
CA GLY A 246 -7.52 -2.36 -8.49
C GLY A 246 -7.50 -1.23 -9.50
N ASP A 247 -6.67 -0.23 -9.27
CA ASP A 247 -6.52 0.95 -10.10
C ASP A 247 -5.03 1.19 -10.36
N VAL A 248 -4.69 1.63 -11.57
CA VAL A 248 -3.30 1.85 -11.99
C VAL A 248 -3.19 3.23 -12.64
N TRP A 249 -2.12 3.94 -12.31
CA TRP A 249 -1.75 5.19 -12.95
C TRP A 249 -0.33 5.13 -13.47
N ALA A 250 -0.13 5.78 -14.61
CA ALA A 250 1.17 6.00 -15.21
C ALA A 250 1.37 7.50 -15.42
N LEU A 251 2.52 8.00 -14.98
CA LEU A 251 2.93 9.38 -15.19
C LEU A 251 4.07 9.39 -16.22
N ALA A 252 3.81 10.01 -17.36
CA ALA A 252 4.84 10.42 -18.33
C ALA A 252 4.89 11.96 -18.34
N ASP A 253 4.47 12.58 -19.45
CA ASP A 253 4.25 14.03 -19.51
C ASP A 253 2.96 14.45 -18.78
N ARG A 254 2.01 13.51 -18.67
CA ARG A 254 0.73 13.67 -17.99
C ARG A 254 0.41 12.44 -17.16
N LEU A 255 -0.55 12.60 -16.25
CA LEU A 255 -1.07 11.49 -15.47
C LEU A 255 -2.17 10.78 -16.27
N TYR A 256 -2.00 9.47 -16.46
CA TYR A 256 -2.98 8.62 -17.11
C TYR A 256 -3.50 7.59 -16.12
N SER A 257 -4.83 7.40 -16.08
CA SER A 257 -5.44 6.21 -15.51
C SER A 257 -5.34 5.09 -16.53
N VAL A 258 -4.79 3.95 -16.12
CA VAL A 258 -4.55 2.78 -16.96
C VAL A 258 -5.57 1.71 -16.58
N ARG A 259 -6.41 1.32 -17.53
CA ARG A 259 -7.40 0.26 -17.34
C ARG A 259 -7.12 -0.88 -18.30
N THR A 260 -6.92 -2.06 -17.75
CA THR A 260 -6.92 -3.30 -18.50
C THR A 260 -8.28 -3.97 -18.34
N THR A 261 -8.95 -4.26 -19.44
CA THR A 261 -10.09 -5.20 -19.41
C THR A 261 -9.55 -6.63 -19.43
N VAL A 262 -10.25 -7.55 -18.76
CA VAL A 262 -9.81 -8.96 -18.66
C VAL A 262 -9.76 -9.59 -20.05
N GLY A 263 -8.66 -10.27 -20.37
CA GLY A 263 -8.43 -10.98 -21.63
C GLY A 263 -7.53 -10.22 -22.61
N ASP A 264 -7.64 -10.56 -23.89
CA ASP A 264 -6.85 -10.00 -25.01
C ASP A 264 -7.40 -8.63 -25.49
N GLN A 265 -7.91 -7.85 -24.54
CA GLN A 265 -8.65 -6.62 -24.81
C GLN A 265 -7.73 -5.39 -24.73
N PRO A 266 -8.09 -4.30 -25.42
CA PRO A 266 -7.23 -3.13 -25.52
C PRO A 266 -6.99 -2.48 -24.15
N LEU A 267 -5.76 -2.04 -23.95
CA LEU A 267 -5.37 -1.15 -22.85
C LEU A 267 -6.09 0.18 -23.04
N VAL A 268 -6.76 0.68 -22.00
CA VAL A 268 -7.40 2.00 -22.04
C VAL A 268 -6.57 2.97 -21.21
N LEU A 269 -6.06 4.02 -21.85
CA LEU A 269 -5.42 5.16 -21.21
C LEU A 269 -6.41 6.33 -21.17
N GLU A 270 -6.61 6.88 -19.99
CA GLU A 270 -7.43 8.07 -19.78
C GLU A 270 -6.58 9.18 -19.18
N ASP A 271 -6.48 10.33 -19.87
CA ASP A 271 -5.84 11.53 -19.33
C ASP A 271 -6.69 12.07 -18.16
N VAL A 272 -6.12 12.01 -16.95
CA VAL A 272 -6.81 12.39 -15.71
C VAL A 272 -6.16 13.62 -15.06
N PRO A 273 -6.93 14.44 -14.34
CA PRO A 273 -6.37 15.59 -13.63
C PRO A 273 -5.45 15.14 -12.48
N PRO A 274 -4.55 16.04 -12.01
CA PRO A 274 -3.91 15.86 -10.71
C PRO A 274 -4.96 15.61 -9.62
N GLY A 275 -4.66 14.72 -8.67
CA GLY A 275 -5.58 14.39 -7.57
C GLY A 275 -6.62 13.30 -7.89
N ASP A 276 -6.62 12.75 -9.10
CA ASP A 276 -7.46 11.61 -9.48
C ASP A 276 -7.19 10.37 -8.61
N ILE A 277 -5.93 10.12 -8.22
CA ILE A 277 -5.54 9.05 -7.28
C ILE A 277 -6.25 9.23 -5.94
N ALA A 278 -6.23 10.46 -5.40
CA ALA A 278 -6.85 10.79 -4.12
C ALA A 278 -8.38 10.62 -4.17
N ALA A 279 -9.00 11.14 -5.23
CA ALA A 279 -10.45 11.02 -5.45
C ALA A 279 -10.87 9.56 -5.62
N THR A 280 -10.10 8.79 -6.39
CA THR A 280 -10.35 7.35 -6.58
C THR A 280 -10.21 6.60 -5.28
N LEU A 281 -9.16 6.84 -4.48
CA LEU A 281 -9.02 6.23 -3.16
C LEU A 281 -10.23 6.51 -2.27
N GLN A 282 -10.68 7.77 -2.17
CA GLN A 282 -11.85 8.14 -1.38
C GLN A 282 -13.10 7.38 -1.83
N TRP A 283 -13.32 7.29 -3.15
CA TRP A 283 -14.44 6.55 -3.72
C TRP A 283 -14.37 5.04 -3.45
N ARG A 284 -13.18 4.43 -3.56
CA ARG A 284 -12.98 3.01 -3.24
C ARG A 284 -13.19 2.71 -1.76
N LEU A 285 -12.74 3.60 -0.88
CA LEU A 285 -12.94 3.47 0.56
C LEU A 285 -14.43 3.59 0.93
N LEU A 286 -15.18 4.50 0.30
CA LEU A 286 -16.62 4.58 0.47
C LEU A 286 -17.30 3.26 0.06
N GLY A 287 -17.00 2.74 -1.14
CA GLY A 287 -17.56 1.47 -1.61
C GLY A 287 -17.20 0.27 -0.73
N ALA A 288 -15.98 0.22 -0.20
CA ALA A 288 -15.55 -0.78 0.78
C ALA A 288 -16.38 -0.72 2.08
N ARG A 289 -16.66 0.49 2.60
CA ARG A 289 -17.49 0.67 3.81
C ARG A 289 -18.94 0.33 3.57
N GLU A 290 -19.52 0.75 2.44
CA GLU A 290 -20.89 0.40 2.06
C GLU A 290 -21.06 -1.11 1.93
N PHE A 291 -20.07 -1.80 1.34
CA PHE A 291 -20.05 -3.24 1.27
C PHE A 291 -20.05 -3.91 2.66
N LEU A 292 -19.24 -3.42 3.60
CA LEU A 292 -19.21 -3.94 4.97
C LEU A 292 -20.52 -3.66 5.72
N ALA A 293 -21.10 -2.47 5.56
CA ALA A 293 -22.37 -2.09 6.16
C ALA A 293 -23.53 -2.97 5.64
N ALA A 294 -23.57 -3.21 4.32
CA ALA A 294 -24.55 -4.11 3.71
C ALA A 294 -24.41 -5.54 4.21
N SER A 295 -23.16 -6.01 4.38
CA SER A 295 -22.88 -7.36 4.90
C SER A 295 -23.31 -7.52 6.36
N ALA A 296 -23.15 -6.48 7.19
CA ALA A 296 -23.61 -6.50 8.59
C ALA A 296 -25.15 -6.55 8.70
N GLY A 297 -25.87 -5.85 7.83
CA GLY A 297 -27.33 -5.85 7.80
C GLY A 297 -27.97 -7.17 7.32
N GLN A 298 -27.19 -8.06 6.69
CA GLN A 298 -27.65 -9.39 6.27
C GLN A 298 -27.53 -10.47 7.37
N VAL A 299 -26.79 -10.17 8.44
CA VAL A 299 -26.51 -11.10 9.56
C VAL A 299 -27.43 -10.83 10.77
N ALA A 300 -28.13 -9.69 10.79
CA ALA A 300 -29.10 -9.29 11.81
C ALA A 300 -30.52 -9.75 11.48
#